data_AF-A0A9R1I8K3-F1
#
_entry.id   AF-A0A9R1I8K3-F1
#
_cell.length_a   1.000
_cell.length_b   1.000
_cell.length_c   1.000
_cell.angle_alpha   90.00
_cell.angle_beta   90.00
_cell.angle_gamma   90.00
#
_symmetry.space_group_name_H-M   'P 1'
#
loop_
_entity.id
_entity.type
_entity.pdbx_description
1 polymer ?
#
loop_
_entity_poly.entity_id
_entity_poly.type
_entity_poly.pdbx_seq_one_letter_code
_entity_poly.pdbx_strand_id
1 'polypeptide(L)'
;MNTEGNGQSVLSTLPKELPLDFLRTITNQFSEDRVLGTGAFGTVYTVLKRLAENAPLPRDKAITNEVQNIMALKHDNIVKLVGFCHEGQKRVVLNNGRYIVADVFESLLCYEYLPKGSLLKNHFDRSNSMAWDTRFKIIKGICNGLLFLHRIPIIHMDLKPENILLDDNMNPKIADF
;
A
#
# COMPACT_ATOMS: atom_id res chain seq x y z
N MET A 1 -11.01 13.13 38.23
CA MET A 1 -11.60 12.87 36.91
C MET A 1 -10.45 12.80 35.91
N ASN A 2 -9.91 11.60 35.67
CA ASN A 2 -8.90 11.36 34.65
C ASN A 2 -9.50 10.36 33.67
N THR A 3 -9.84 10.83 32.47
CA THR A 3 -10.18 9.97 31.33
C THR A 3 -8.93 9.84 30.48
N GLU A 4 -8.11 8.83 30.75
CA GLU A 4 -7.13 8.35 29.80
C GLU A 4 -7.89 7.64 28.67
N GLY A 5 -7.98 8.30 27.52
CA GLY A 5 -8.51 7.71 26.30
C GLY A 5 -7.56 6.62 25.81
N ASN A 6 -7.92 5.37 26.11
CA ASN A 6 -7.31 4.16 25.58
C ASN A 6 -7.50 4.12 24.05
N GLY A 7 -6.61 4.79 23.32
CA GLY A 7 -6.50 4.72 21.86
C GLY A 7 -5.87 3.39 21.44
N GLN A 8 -6.52 2.26 21.77
CA GLN A 8 -6.33 1.06 20.96
C GLN A 8 -6.76 1.42 19.54
N SER A 9 -5.77 1.60 18.67
CA SER A 9 -5.96 1.97 17.27
C SER A 9 -7.04 1.08 16.65
N VAL A 10 -8.11 1.69 16.12
CA VAL A 10 -9.23 1.03 15.42
C VAL A 10 -8.73 0.08 14.31
N LEU A 11 -7.50 0.28 13.81
CA LEU A 11 -6.82 -0.61 12.86
C LEU A 11 -6.49 -1.99 13.44
N SER A 12 -6.28 -2.11 14.75
CA SER A 12 -5.96 -3.39 15.42
C SER A 12 -7.18 -4.31 15.56
N THR A 13 -8.39 -3.76 15.45
CA THR A 13 -9.67 -4.48 15.53
C THR A 13 -10.22 -4.86 14.16
N LEU A 14 -9.71 -4.28 13.06
CA LEU A 14 -10.16 -4.62 11.72
C LEU A 14 -9.62 -6.00 11.28
N PRO A 15 -10.42 -6.81 10.58
CA PRO A 15 -9.90 -8.02 9.97
C PRO A 15 -8.83 -7.65 8.93
N LYS A 16 -7.80 -8.50 8.82
CA LYS A 16 -6.73 -8.32 7.82
C LYS A 16 -7.26 -8.50 6.39
N GLU A 17 -8.24 -9.37 6.23
CA GLU A 17 -8.99 -9.53 4.99
C GLU A 17 -10.23 -8.64 5.04
N LEU A 18 -10.27 -7.66 4.15
CA LEU A 18 -11.25 -6.58 4.13
C LEU A 18 -12.27 -6.85 3.01
N PRO A 19 -13.58 -6.75 3.29
CA PRO A 19 -14.61 -6.94 2.25
C PRO A 19 -14.49 -5.90 1.14
N LEU A 20 -14.74 -6.30 -0.12
CA LEU A 20 -14.65 -5.37 -1.25
C LEU A 20 -15.63 -4.20 -1.10
N ASP A 21 -16.84 -4.46 -0.61
CA ASP A 21 -17.87 -3.42 -0.41
C ASP A 21 -17.43 -2.36 0.59
N PHE A 22 -16.74 -2.75 1.66
CA PHE A 22 -16.15 -1.80 2.61
C PHE A 22 -15.13 -0.89 1.92
N LEU A 23 -14.24 -1.46 1.10
CA LEU A 23 -13.25 -0.70 0.34
C LEU A 23 -13.89 0.23 -0.70
N ARG A 24 -14.98 -0.20 -1.35
CA ARG A 24 -15.77 0.64 -2.26
C ARG A 24 -16.38 1.83 -1.52
N THR A 25 -16.94 1.64 -0.32
CA THR A 25 -17.54 2.72 0.45
C THR A 25 -16.49 3.80 0.80
N ILE A 26 -15.34 3.40 1.33
CA ILE A 26 -14.31 4.38 1.76
C ILE A 26 -13.59 5.07 0.59
N THR A 27 -13.64 4.48 -0.61
CA THR A 27 -13.06 5.07 -1.84
C THR A 27 -14.07 5.82 -2.69
N ASN A 28 -15.31 5.98 -2.23
CA ASN A 28 -16.41 6.51 -3.05
C ASN A 28 -16.52 5.78 -4.40
N GLN A 29 -16.63 4.46 -4.36
CA GLN A 29 -16.70 3.57 -5.53
C GLN A 29 -15.47 3.67 -6.44
N PHE A 30 -14.26 3.76 -5.86
CA PHE A 30 -13.00 3.86 -6.59
C PHE A 30 -12.94 5.07 -7.56
N SER A 31 -13.60 6.16 -7.19
CA SER A 31 -13.73 7.36 -8.01
C SER A 31 -12.37 8.01 -8.31
N GLU A 32 -12.24 8.60 -9.51
CA GLU A 32 -10.98 9.19 -10.01
C GLU A 32 -10.47 10.35 -9.15
N ASP A 33 -11.36 11.08 -8.48
CA ASP A 33 -11.02 12.16 -7.53
C ASP A 33 -10.22 11.68 -6.30
N ARG A 34 -10.20 10.36 -6.05
CA ARG A 34 -9.47 9.73 -4.94
C ARG A 34 -8.15 9.09 -5.37
N VAL A 35 -7.81 9.14 -6.66
CA VAL A 35 -6.57 8.57 -7.21
C VAL A 35 -5.38 9.45 -6.85
N LEU A 36 -4.34 8.85 -6.28
CA LEU A 36 -3.04 9.48 -6.07
C LEU A 36 -2.04 9.20 -7.20
N GLY A 37 -2.20 8.07 -7.89
CA GLY A 37 -1.35 7.70 -9.02
C GLY A 37 -1.73 6.36 -9.65
N THR A 38 -1.24 6.12 -10.87
CA THR A 38 -1.43 4.89 -11.64
C THR A 38 -0.07 4.37 -12.13
N GLY A 39 0.11 3.05 -12.16
CA GLY A 39 1.35 2.43 -12.61
C GLY A 39 1.14 1.00 -13.11
N ALA A 40 2.23 0.33 -13.50
CA ALA A 40 2.18 -1.01 -14.10
C ALA A 40 1.53 -2.07 -13.20
N PHE A 41 1.54 -1.86 -11.88
CA PHE A 41 1.00 -2.77 -10.87
C PHE A 41 -0.40 -2.38 -10.37
N GLY A 42 -1.02 -1.34 -10.95
CA GLY A 42 -2.38 -0.94 -10.61
C GLY A 42 -2.58 0.54 -10.29
N THR A 43 -3.73 0.86 -9.67
CA THR A 43 -4.13 2.22 -9.30
C THR A 43 -4.02 2.41 -7.79
N VAL A 44 -3.35 3.50 -7.38
CA VAL A 44 -3.18 3.86 -5.97
C VAL A 44 -4.19 4.95 -5.61
N TYR A 45 -5.08 4.63 -4.69
CA TYR A 45 -5.89 5.57 -3.92
C TYR A 45 -5.17 5.78 -2.59
N THR A 46 -5.29 6.93 -1.94
CA THR A 46 -4.62 7.31 -0.65
C THR A 46 -3.73 6.26 0.05
N VAL A 47 -4.31 5.14 0.54
CA VAL A 47 -3.61 4.00 1.17
C VAL A 47 -3.86 2.64 0.50
N LEU A 48 -4.58 2.61 -0.62
CA LEU A 48 -5.06 1.42 -1.28
C LEU A 48 -4.39 1.26 -2.65
N LYS A 49 -3.78 0.12 -2.88
CA LYS A 49 -3.30 -0.30 -4.21
C LYS A 49 -4.27 -1.33 -4.77
N ARG A 50 -5.06 -0.94 -5.77
CA ARG A 50 -5.93 -1.84 -6.53
C ARG A 50 -5.13 -2.47 -7.66
N LEU A 51 -4.99 -3.79 -7.63
CA LEU A 51 -4.30 -4.55 -8.67
C LEU A 51 -5.18 -4.66 -9.93
N ALA A 52 -4.58 -5.00 -11.06
CA ALA A 52 -5.34 -5.24 -12.29
C ALA A 52 -6.38 -6.35 -12.09
N GLU A 53 -7.55 -6.18 -12.71
CA GLU A 53 -8.58 -7.22 -12.71
C GLU A 53 -8.02 -8.50 -13.32
N ASN A 54 -8.25 -9.64 -12.65
CA ASN A 54 -7.68 -10.92 -13.05
C ASN A 54 -6.15 -10.89 -13.24
N ALA A 55 -5.45 -10.04 -12.47
CA ALA A 55 -4.00 -10.11 -12.37
C ALA A 55 -3.59 -11.59 -12.22
N PRO A 56 -2.53 -12.05 -12.92
CA PRO A 56 -2.08 -13.44 -12.89
C PRO A 56 -1.46 -13.76 -11.54
N LEU A 57 -2.32 -13.77 -10.53
CA LEU A 57 -2.00 -14.09 -9.16
C LEU A 57 -2.15 -15.60 -8.99
N PRO A 58 -1.40 -16.20 -8.06
CA PRO A 58 -1.56 -17.60 -7.68
C PRO A 58 -3.01 -17.94 -7.28
N ARG A 59 -3.36 -19.22 -7.13
CA ARG A 59 -4.70 -19.61 -6.60
C ARG A 59 -4.94 -18.98 -5.22
N ASP A 60 -6.19 -18.78 -4.83
CA ASP A 60 -6.62 -18.07 -3.60
C ASP A 60 -5.74 -18.33 -2.38
N LYS A 61 -5.49 -19.61 -2.03
CA LYS A 61 -4.64 -19.99 -0.88
C LYS A 61 -3.19 -19.49 -0.98
N ALA A 62 -2.62 -19.49 -2.18
CA ALA A 62 -1.26 -19.03 -2.41
C ALA A 62 -1.18 -17.49 -2.33
N ILE A 63 -2.19 -16.76 -2.81
CA ILE A 63 -2.30 -15.31 -2.62
C ILE A 63 -2.36 -14.97 -1.12
N THR A 64 -3.24 -15.63 -0.37
CA THR A 64 -3.35 -15.38 1.07
C THR A 64 -2.02 -15.60 1.77
N ASN A 65 -1.28 -16.66 1.45
CA ASN A 65 0.03 -16.93 2.04
C ASN A 65 1.06 -15.85 1.71
N GLU A 66 1.17 -15.46 0.43
CA GLU A 66 2.11 -14.43 0.00
C GLU A 66 1.80 -13.07 0.64
N VAL A 67 0.53 -12.68 0.64
CA VAL A 67 0.09 -11.45 1.26
C VAL A 67 0.34 -11.49 2.77
N GLN A 68 0.06 -12.60 3.44
CA GLN A 68 0.33 -12.75 4.87
C GLN A 68 1.83 -12.66 5.20
N ASN A 69 2.71 -13.19 4.34
CA ASN A 69 4.16 -13.04 4.50
C ASN A 69 4.57 -11.56 4.42
N ILE A 70 4.02 -10.80 3.47
CA ILE A 70 4.26 -9.35 3.35
C ILE A 70 3.69 -8.61 4.58
N MET A 71 2.49 -8.96 5.04
CA MET A 71 1.89 -8.37 6.25
C MET A 71 2.66 -8.67 7.54
N ALA A 72 3.44 -9.77 7.56
CA ALA A 72 4.28 -10.13 8.69
C ALA A 72 5.56 -9.29 8.78
N LEU A 73 5.94 -8.60 7.69
CA LEU A 73 7.10 -7.71 7.69
C LEU A 73 6.88 -6.54 8.65
N LYS A 74 7.83 -6.36 9.55
CA LYS A 74 7.83 -5.30 10.56
C LYS A 74 9.20 -4.67 10.64
N HIS A 75 9.30 -3.45 10.17
CA HIS A 75 10.51 -2.65 10.27
C HIS A 75 10.13 -1.16 10.17
N ASP A 76 10.80 -0.30 10.92
CA ASP A 76 10.44 1.13 11.01
C ASP A 76 10.57 1.87 9.67
N ASN A 77 11.45 1.38 8.80
CA ASN A 77 11.70 1.94 7.46
C ASN A 77 11.07 1.17 6.30
N ILE A 78 10.11 0.28 6.58
CA ILE A 78 9.34 -0.44 5.55
C ILE A 78 7.87 -0.09 5.72
N VAL A 79 7.17 0.21 4.63
CA VAL A 79 5.73 0.48 4.69
C VAL A 79 4.99 -0.77 5.12
N LYS A 80 4.10 -0.61 6.10
CA LYS A 80 3.32 -1.71 6.65
C LYS A 80 2.08 -1.97 5.80
N LEU A 81 1.92 -3.21 5.37
CA LEU A 81 0.65 -3.71 4.85
C LEU A 81 -0.28 -4.03 6.02
N VAL A 82 -1.40 -3.32 6.11
CA VAL A 82 -2.37 -3.41 7.22
C VAL A 82 -3.58 -4.28 6.89
N GLY A 83 -3.89 -4.47 5.61
CA GLY A 83 -4.96 -5.35 5.16
C GLY A 83 -4.93 -5.62 3.67
N PHE A 84 -5.80 -6.49 3.20
CA PHE A 84 -5.96 -6.83 1.79
C PHE A 84 -7.38 -7.25 1.48
N CYS A 85 -7.75 -7.24 0.21
CA CYS A 85 -8.98 -7.82 -0.33
C CYS A 85 -8.59 -8.73 -1.49
N HIS A 86 -9.20 -9.91 -1.58
CA HIS A 86 -9.12 -10.78 -2.75
C HIS A 86 -10.48 -11.47 -2.90
N GLU A 87 -11.36 -10.87 -3.70
CA GLU A 87 -12.75 -11.32 -3.81
C GLU A 87 -13.11 -11.63 -5.26
N GLY A 88 -13.62 -12.84 -5.50
CA GLY A 88 -14.14 -13.27 -6.79
C GLY A 88 -15.62 -12.92 -6.94
N GLN A 89 -15.97 -12.27 -8.06
CA GLN A 89 -17.35 -11.90 -8.38
C GLN A 89 -17.73 -12.39 -9.77
N LYS A 90 -18.93 -12.95 -9.91
CA LYS A 90 -19.47 -13.31 -11.23
C LYS A 90 -19.94 -12.06 -11.95
N ARG A 91 -19.31 -11.74 -13.07
CA ARG A 91 -19.69 -10.60 -13.92
C ARG A 91 -20.03 -11.07 -15.33
N VAL A 92 -20.97 -10.38 -15.96
CA VAL A 92 -21.25 -10.55 -17.37
C VAL A 92 -20.21 -9.76 -18.15
N VAL A 93 -19.37 -10.44 -18.92
CA VAL A 93 -18.31 -9.84 -19.72
C VAL A 93 -18.52 -10.15 -21.20
N LEU A 94 -18.15 -9.20 -22.07
CA LEU A 94 -18.18 -9.40 -23.51
C LEU A 94 -16.89 -10.14 -23.93
N ASN A 95 -17.04 -11.36 -24.43
CA ASN A 95 -15.94 -12.15 -24.95
C ASN A 95 -16.26 -12.59 -26.39
N ASN A 96 -15.44 -12.20 -27.35
CA ASN A 96 -15.60 -12.53 -28.77
C ASN A 96 -17.04 -12.27 -29.30
N GLY A 97 -17.64 -11.14 -28.91
CA GLY A 97 -18.98 -10.75 -29.34
C GLY A 97 -20.14 -11.45 -28.62
N ARG A 98 -19.87 -12.26 -27.59
CA ARG A 98 -20.90 -12.90 -26.76
C ARG A 98 -20.78 -12.49 -25.31
N TYR A 99 -21.92 -12.30 -24.64
CA TYR A 99 -21.97 -12.09 -23.20
C TYR A 99 -21.85 -13.43 -22.48
N ILE A 100 -20.81 -13.57 -21.67
CA ILE A 100 -20.59 -14.75 -20.82
C ILE A 100 -20.52 -14.33 -19.36
N VAL A 101 -20.90 -15.23 -18.45
CA VAL A 101 -20.64 -15.07 -17.02
C VAL A 101 -19.23 -15.59 -16.75
N ALA A 102 -18.35 -14.72 -16.27
CA ALA A 102 -16.99 -15.06 -15.88
C ALA A 102 -16.76 -14.69 -14.40
N ASP A 103 -15.90 -15.44 -13.74
CA ASP A 103 -15.37 -15.05 -12.44
C ASP A 103 -14.33 -13.94 -12.66
N VAL A 104 -14.55 -12.79 -12.01
CA VAL A 104 -13.66 -11.62 -12.03
C VAL A 104 -13.15 -11.40 -10.62
N PHE A 105 -11.85 -11.39 -10.46
CA PHE A 105 -11.21 -11.21 -9.16
C PHE A 105 -10.77 -9.76 -8.96
N GLU A 106 -11.17 -9.19 -7.83
CA GLU A 106 -10.75 -7.86 -7.38
C GLU A 106 -9.76 -8.04 -6.22
N SER A 107 -8.53 -7.56 -6.44
CA SER A 107 -7.46 -7.66 -5.44
C SER A 107 -6.97 -6.28 -5.05
N LEU A 108 -6.95 -6.00 -3.75
CA LEU A 108 -6.50 -4.72 -3.19
C LEU A 108 -5.56 -4.93 -2.02
N LEU A 109 -4.55 -4.08 -1.91
CA LEU A 109 -3.61 -4.05 -0.80
C LEU A 109 -3.77 -2.72 -0.05
N CYS A 110 -3.90 -2.79 1.27
CA CYS A 110 -4.15 -1.65 2.14
C CYS A 110 -2.92 -1.40 3.00
N TYR A 111 -2.27 -0.25 2.82
CA TYR A 111 -1.05 0.12 3.53
C TYR A 111 -1.35 1.10 4.67
N GLU A 112 -0.39 1.28 5.57
CA GLU A 112 -0.45 2.38 6.53
C GLU A 112 -0.44 3.74 5.82
N TYR A 113 -1.13 4.72 6.41
CA TYR A 113 -1.17 6.07 5.89
C TYR A 113 0.12 6.83 6.24
N LEU A 114 0.76 7.44 5.25
CA LEU A 114 1.97 8.23 5.39
C LEU A 114 1.70 9.69 4.95
N PRO A 115 1.36 10.57 5.89
CA PRO A 115 0.72 11.86 5.61
C PRO A 115 1.62 12.86 4.89
N LYS A 116 2.95 12.74 5.01
CA LYS A 116 3.88 13.60 4.28
C LYS A 116 4.04 13.16 2.82
N GLY A 117 3.51 12.00 2.43
CA GLY A 117 3.58 11.50 1.07
C GLY A 117 5.01 11.12 0.67
N SER A 118 5.31 11.17 -0.63
CA SER A 118 6.60 10.73 -1.16
C SER A 118 7.71 11.75 -0.96
N LEU A 119 8.95 11.27 -0.89
CA LEU A 119 10.15 12.09 -0.82
C LEU A 119 10.25 13.02 -2.04
N LEU A 120 9.82 12.57 -3.22
CA LEU A 120 9.73 13.42 -4.43
C LEU A 120 8.93 14.70 -4.16
N LYS A 121 7.74 14.59 -3.54
CA LYS A 121 6.89 15.76 -3.24
C LYS A 121 7.54 16.71 -2.22
N ASN A 122 8.36 16.19 -1.31
CA ASN A 122 8.96 16.97 -0.22
C ASN A 122 10.33 17.58 -0.57
N HIS A 123 11.00 17.12 -1.63
CA HIS A 123 12.34 17.58 -1.99
C HIS A 123 12.32 18.68 -3.07
N PHE A 124 11.27 18.75 -3.90
CA PHE A 124 11.26 19.62 -5.09
C PHE A 124 10.39 20.88 -4.96
N ASP A 125 9.72 21.09 -3.83
CA ASP A 125 9.06 22.38 -3.55
C ASP A 125 10.12 23.39 -3.09
N ARG A 126 10.46 24.33 -3.98
CA ARG A 126 11.62 25.25 -3.88
C ARG A 126 11.58 26.19 -2.66
N SER A 127 10.48 26.21 -1.91
CA SER A 127 10.26 27.06 -0.74
C SER A 127 10.77 26.44 0.58
N ASN A 128 10.99 25.12 0.64
CA ASN A 128 11.32 24.40 1.89
C ASN A 128 12.55 23.49 1.72
N SER A 129 13.74 24.08 1.67
CA SER A 129 14.98 23.30 1.72
C SER A 129 15.08 22.54 3.04
N MET A 130 14.98 21.21 2.97
CA MET A 130 15.14 20.32 4.11
C MET A 130 16.52 20.47 4.75
N ALA A 131 16.57 20.59 6.08
CA ALA A 131 17.81 20.65 6.85
C ALA A 131 18.66 19.36 6.67
N TRP A 132 19.98 19.49 6.78
CA TRP A 132 20.90 18.37 6.58
C TRP A 132 20.61 17.19 7.51
N ASP A 133 20.30 17.45 8.78
CA ASP A 133 20.01 16.40 9.76
C ASP A 133 18.81 15.53 9.35
N THR A 134 17.78 16.15 8.79
CA THR A 134 16.61 15.42 8.26
C THR A 134 16.98 14.61 7.02
N ARG A 135 17.81 15.15 6.12
CA ARG A 135 18.30 14.40 4.94
C ARG A 135 19.11 13.18 5.36
N PHE A 136 20.02 13.36 6.31
CA PHE A 136 20.85 12.28 6.84
C PHE A 136 20.00 11.20 7.52
N LYS A 137 19.00 11.62 8.31
CA LYS A 137 18.01 10.72 8.91
C LYS A 137 17.28 9.88 7.85
N ILE A 138 16.85 10.50 6.74
CA ILE A 138 16.20 9.83 5.63
C ILE A 138 17.15 8.82 4.95
N ILE A 139 18.37 9.23 4.61
CA ILE A 139 19.36 8.34 3.99
C ILE A 139 19.62 7.12 4.88
N LYS A 140 19.87 7.35 6.18
CA LYS A 140 20.11 6.27 7.14
C LYS A 140 18.91 5.32 7.24
N GLY A 141 17.69 5.85 7.28
CA GLY A 141 16.48 5.03 7.32
C GLY A 141 16.28 4.18 6.06
N ILE A 142 16.54 4.74 4.87
CA ILE A 142 16.49 3.97 3.61
C ILE A 142 17.51 2.81 3.67
N CYS A 143 18.75 3.09 4.07
CA CYS A 143 19.77 2.05 4.21
C CYS A 143 19.36 0.94 5.19
N ASN A 144 18.76 1.29 6.33
CA ASN A 144 18.27 0.32 7.30
C ASN A 144 17.13 -0.54 6.72
N GLY A 145 16.18 0.06 6.00
CA GLY A 145 15.09 -0.65 5.33
C GLY A 145 15.61 -1.63 4.28
N LEU A 146 16.54 -1.19 3.42
CA LEU A 146 17.16 -2.07 2.41
C LEU A 146 17.95 -3.21 3.06
N LEU A 147 18.72 -2.93 4.11
CA LEU A 147 19.43 -3.97 4.86
C LEU A 147 18.46 -5.02 5.42
N PHE A 148 17.32 -4.59 5.93
CA PHE A 148 16.27 -5.50 6.39
C PHE A 148 15.73 -6.36 5.23
N LEU A 149 15.31 -5.77 4.11
CA LEU A 149 14.79 -6.51 2.96
C LEU A 149 15.80 -7.54 2.42
N HIS A 150 17.07 -7.15 2.31
CA HIS A 150 18.12 -8.02 1.80
C HIS A 150 18.44 -9.19 2.74
N ARG A 151 18.14 -9.08 4.05
CA ARG A 151 18.26 -10.20 5.00
C ARG A 151 17.15 -11.23 4.87
N ILE A 152 16.01 -10.85 4.28
CA ILE A 152 14.86 -11.72 4.00
C ILE A 152 14.72 -11.99 2.49
N PRO A 153 15.84 -12.17 1.79
CA PRO A 153 15.98 -12.24 0.33
C PRO A 153 15.04 -11.42 -0.58
N ILE A 154 14.54 -10.26 -0.14
CA ILE A 154 13.72 -9.37 -0.99
C ILE A 154 14.62 -8.33 -1.65
N ILE A 155 14.53 -8.19 -2.97
CA ILE A 155 15.20 -7.14 -3.76
C ILE A 155 14.11 -6.21 -4.29
N HIS A 156 14.17 -4.92 -3.95
CA HIS A 156 13.12 -3.96 -4.29
C HIS A 156 12.98 -3.70 -5.80
N MET A 157 14.08 -3.65 -6.56
CA MET A 157 14.14 -3.42 -8.01
C MET A 157 13.60 -2.09 -8.57
N ASP A 158 12.87 -1.28 -7.80
CA ASP A 158 12.30 0.01 -8.24
C ASP A 158 12.50 1.11 -7.18
N LEU A 159 13.70 1.19 -6.59
CA LEU A 159 14.00 2.18 -5.57
C LEU A 159 14.15 3.58 -6.20
N LYS A 160 13.19 4.47 -5.93
CA LYS A 160 13.16 5.85 -6.41
C LYS A 160 12.45 6.78 -5.41
N PRO A 161 12.63 8.12 -5.47
CA PRO A 161 12.05 9.07 -4.51
C PRO A 161 10.51 9.00 -4.36
N GLU A 162 9.81 8.51 -5.38
CA GLU A 162 8.37 8.25 -5.37
C GLU A 162 7.97 7.13 -4.42
N ASN A 163 8.83 6.11 -4.29
CA ASN A 163 8.62 4.90 -3.49
C ASN A 163 9.21 5.04 -2.06
N ILE A 164 9.77 6.21 -1.73
CA ILE A 164 10.14 6.57 -0.36
C ILE A 164 9.05 7.45 0.21
N LEU A 165 8.21 6.90 1.08
CA LEU A 165 7.14 7.62 1.74
C LEU A 165 7.61 8.14 3.11
N LEU A 166 7.00 9.22 3.59
CA LEU A 166 7.39 9.91 4.82
C LEU A 166 6.22 9.94 5.81
N ASP A 167 6.51 9.56 7.06
CA ASP A 167 5.57 9.72 8.17
C ASP A 167 5.54 11.17 8.70
N ASP A 168 4.71 11.44 9.72
CA ASP A 168 4.59 12.77 10.34
C ASP A 168 5.91 13.33 10.88
N ASN A 169 6.84 12.44 11.26
CA ASN A 169 8.14 12.78 11.85
C ASN A 169 9.27 12.79 10.82
N MET A 170 8.95 12.77 9.51
CA MET A 170 9.90 12.69 8.42
C MET A 170 10.80 11.43 8.50
N ASN A 171 10.32 10.33 9.08
CA ASN A 171 10.97 9.04 8.95
C ASN A 171 10.65 8.44 7.56
N PRO A 172 11.64 7.89 6.85
CA PRO A 172 11.41 7.24 5.57
C PRO A 172 10.84 5.84 5.74
N LYS A 173 9.92 5.47 4.86
CA LYS A 173 9.40 4.12 4.67
C LYS A 173 9.46 3.73 3.21
N ILE A 174 10.11 2.61 2.93
CA ILE A 174 10.21 2.04 1.59
C ILE A 174 8.89 1.35 1.24
N ALA A 175 8.32 1.70 0.09
CA ALA A 175 7.11 1.13 -0.50
C ALA A 175 7.40 0.45 -1.84
N ASP A 176 6.42 -0.26 -2.40
CA ASP A 176 6.50 -0.88 -3.74
C ASP A 176 7.73 -1.79 -3.96
N PHE A 177 8.09 -2.58 -2.94
CA PHE A 177 9.11 -3.64 -2.98
C PHE A 177 8.50 -5.04 -3.19
#